data_AF-A0A812EI16-F1
#
_entry.id   AF-A0A812EI16-F1
#
_cell.length_a   1.000
_cell.length_b   1.000
_cell.length_c   1.000
_cell.angle_alpha   90.00
_cell.angle_beta   90.00
_cell.angle_gamma   90.00
#
_symmetry.space_group_name_H-M   'P 1'
#
loop_
_entity.id
_entity.type
_entity.pdbx_description
1 polymer ?
#
loop_
_entity_poly.entity_id
_entity_poly.type
_entity_poly.pdbx_seq_one_letter_code
_entity_poly.pdbx_strand_id
1 'polypeptide(L)'
;MLRIARCLLLFSVTNAENLSIYLSIYLSIYLSIYLSIYLSKPVPYLSQSIPYLSIKGLLLSMCVVELLLDRCNTATIHEALLQAISAGHENIAETILKHPKYKDVRRENKRFGETDYFYNQTSEDSPFSSDITPLILAAERNQFEIVQLLLLRGDTIQKPHHYYCACQECSNKLQFDQLRLAKTRLNAYKGLASGAYISLSSKDPILTAFELAQELRDVARVEKYFKTDYLALADQLSQYVVKLLDKVRGHDELEILLNKTGRASDEESYELLDRLKLAIQYNEKKFVAHPSCQQKLVSIWYSNFRSLERSNWYTRILIISFVTTVYPILAICYWFTPKSKLRKILRCPCVKFIGHTMMFVVFLIMIIISTLTEHPDPHKLLSKIFTHVNIRYQYFRNNTLSNFPKDFVVRSFEPEIIHVVLSIWIIGK
;
A
#
# COMPACT_ATOMS: atom_id res chain seq x y z
N MET A 1 11.12 38.74 55.12
CA MET A 1 10.54 39.74 54.19
C MET A 1 11.53 40.21 53.12
N LEU A 2 12.77 40.65 53.44
CA LEU A 2 13.73 41.12 52.41
C LEU A 2 14.28 40.06 51.43
N ARG A 3 14.34 38.77 51.81
CA ARG A 3 14.83 37.69 50.92
C ARG A 3 13.79 37.22 49.89
N ILE A 4 12.50 37.34 50.19
CA ILE A 4 11.40 36.93 49.30
C ILE A 4 11.16 37.97 48.21
N ALA A 5 11.32 39.26 48.53
CA ALA A 5 11.24 40.36 47.55
C ALA A 5 12.38 40.30 46.51
N ARG A 6 13.57 39.81 46.89
CA ARG A 6 14.71 39.65 45.97
C ARG A 6 14.53 38.47 45.00
N CYS A 7 13.91 37.37 45.44
CA CYS A 7 13.56 36.27 44.54
C CYS A 7 12.43 36.64 43.56
N LEU A 8 11.42 37.40 43.99
CA LEU A 8 10.34 37.87 43.11
C LEU A 8 10.81 38.89 42.06
N LEU A 9 11.79 39.74 42.41
CA LEU A 9 12.43 40.67 41.46
C LEU A 9 13.36 39.94 40.48
N LEU A 10 14.06 38.89 40.90
CA LEU A 10 14.83 38.05 39.98
C LEU A 10 13.90 37.26 39.03
N PHE A 11 12.77 36.76 39.54
CA PHE A 11 11.78 36.03 38.74
C PHE A 11 11.02 36.92 37.74
N SER A 12 10.77 38.20 38.09
CA SER A 12 10.13 39.15 37.17
C SER A 12 11.08 39.66 36.09
N VAL A 13 12.37 39.82 36.40
CA VAL A 13 13.39 40.26 35.44
C VAL A 13 13.73 39.14 34.44
N THR A 14 13.81 37.87 34.87
CA THR A 14 14.07 36.75 33.96
C THR A 14 12.91 36.43 33.01
N ASN A 15 11.65 36.65 33.45
CA ASN A 15 10.49 36.48 32.56
C ASN A 15 10.27 37.67 31.62
N ALA A 16 10.63 38.89 32.02
CA ALA A 16 10.53 40.07 31.16
C ALA A 16 11.56 40.05 30.01
N GLU A 17 12.77 39.55 30.25
CA GLU A 17 13.79 39.40 29.20
C GLU A 17 13.36 38.33 28.17
N ASN A 18 12.87 37.17 28.60
CA ASN A 18 12.37 36.12 27.71
C ASN A 18 11.12 36.54 26.93
N LEU A 19 10.19 37.28 27.55
CA LEU A 19 9.03 37.81 26.85
C LEU A 19 9.43 38.90 25.83
N SER A 20 10.42 39.75 26.15
CA SER A 20 10.91 40.76 25.21
C SER A 20 11.65 40.14 24.02
N ILE A 21 12.41 39.06 24.25
CA ILE A 21 13.12 38.33 23.20
C ILE A 21 12.12 37.56 22.36
N TYR A 22 11.18 36.84 22.97
CA TYR A 22 10.12 36.13 22.25
C TYR A 22 9.23 37.09 21.47
N LEU A 23 8.85 38.23 22.05
CA LEU A 23 8.09 39.26 21.37
C LEU A 23 8.93 39.92 20.27
N SER A 24 10.24 40.12 20.43
CA SER A 24 11.12 40.67 19.38
C SER A 24 11.40 39.69 18.24
N ILE A 25 11.50 38.39 18.54
CA ILE A 25 11.64 37.31 17.57
C ILE A 25 10.30 37.13 16.85
N TYR A 26 9.19 37.12 17.58
CA TYR A 26 7.86 37.07 17.01
C TYR A 26 7.57 38.32 16.17
N LEU A 27 7.89 39.53 16.63
CA LEU A 27 7.72 40.76 15.84
C LEU A 27 8.68 40.79 14.66
N SER A 28 9.92 40.33 14.77
CA SER A 28 10.86 40.35 13.64
C SER A 28 10.54 39.29 12.60
N ILE A 29 10.11 38.10 13.02
CA ILE A 29 9.59 37.04 12.14
C ILE A 29 8.25 37.48 11.54
N TYR A 30 7.33 38.02 12.33
CA TYR A 30 6.04 38.51 11.86
C TYR A 30 6.19 39.71 10.93
N LEU A 31 7.05 40.68 11.25
CA LEU A 31 7.31 41.87 10.43
C LEU A 31 8.10 41.51 9.17
N SER A 32 9.00 40.54 9.20
CA SER A 32 9.69 40.04 7.99
C SER A 32 8.77 39.21 7.09
N ILE A 33 7.90 38.37 7.67
CA ILE A 33 6.85 37.65 6.93
C ILE A 33 5.83 38.65 6.37
N TYR A 34 5.37 39.63 7.16
CA TYR A 34 4.42 40.66 6.75
C TYR A 34 5.00 41.55 5.65
N LEU A 35 6.27 41.99 5.76
CA LEU A 35 6.96 42.70 4.68
C LEU A 35 7.11 41.81 3.45
N SER A 36 7.49 40.54 3.59
CA SER A 36 7.66 39.62 2.46
C SER A 36 6.34 39.34 1.70
N ILE A 37 5.20 39.29 2.40
CA ILE A 37 3.87 39.09 1.81
C ILE A 37 3.35 40.39 1.17
N TYR A 38 3.57 41.55 1.79
CA TYR A 38 3.12 42.83 1.22
C TYR A 38 3.98 43.32 0.04
N LEU A 39 5.29 43.05 0.05
CA LEU A 39 6.17 43.28 -1.10
C LEU A 39 6.02 42.24 -2.22
N SER A 40 5.31 41.14 -1.97
CA SER A 40 4.98 40.08 -2.94
C SER A 40 3.72 40.38 -3.77
N LYS A 41 2.93 41.42 -3.43
CA LYS A 41 1.82 41.84 -4.32
C LYS A 41 2.39 42.46 -5.61
N PRO A 42 2.09 41.89 -6.79
CA PRO A 42 2.66 42.36 -8.04
C PRO A 42 2.00 43.69 -8.44
N VAL A 43 2.77 44.79 -8.41
CA VAL A 43 2.41 45.99 -9.16
C VAL A 43 2.88 45.76 -10.61
N PRO A 44 2.06 45.99 -11.65
CA PRO A 44 2.28 45.41 -12.99
C PRO A 44 3.45 45.98 -13.79
N TYR A 45 4.30 46.83 -13.21
CA TYR A 45 5.28 47.63 -13.95
C TYR A 45 6.64 47.71 -13.26
N LEU A 46 7.33 46.58 -13.03
CA LEU A 46 8.79 46.56 -12.78
C LEU A 46 9.32 45.11 -12.78
N SER A 47 9.73 44.60 -13.96
CA SER A 47 9.97 43.18 -14.22
C SER A 47 11.43 42.71 -14.20
N GLN A 48 12.38 43.41 -13.57
CA GLN A 48 13.81 43.01 -13.65
C GLN A 48 14.63 43.02 -12.35
N SER A 49 14.11 43.47 -11.20
CA SER A 49 14.89 43.59 -9.94
C SER A 49 14.42 42.72 -8.76
N ILE A 50 13.40 41.88 -8.96
CA ILE A 50 12.71 41.10 -7.92
C ILE A 50 13.54 39.96 -7.30
N PRO A 51 14.38 39.17 -8.03
CA PRO A 51 15.10 38.07 -7.39
C PRO A 51 16.15 38.58 -6.39
N TYR A 52 16.79 39.72 -6.66
CA TYR A 52 17.87 40.25 -5.82
C TYR A 52 17.36 40.78 -4.46
N LEU A 53 16.12 41.32 -4.42
CA LEU A 53 15.51 41.82 -3.20
C LEU A 53 14.97 40.69 -2.31
N SER A 54 14.40 39.65 -2.93
CA SER A 54 13.97 38.42 -2.23
C SER A 54 15.17 37.65 -1.68
N ILE A 55 16.25 37.53 -2.45
CA ILE A 55 17.52 36.92 -2.01
C ILE A 55 18.16 37.73 -0.87
N LYS A 56 18.16 39.08 -0.95
CA LYS A 56 18.65 39.93 0.15
C LYS A 56 17.79 39.82 1.41
N GLY A 57 16.47 39.72 1.29
CA GLY A 57 15.56 39.50 2.41
C GLY A 57 15.79 38.14 3.09
N LEU A 58 16.01 37.07 2.29
CA LEU A 58 16.42 35.77 2.80
C LEU A 58 17.81 35.82 3.45
N LEU A 59 18.80 36.48 2.83
CA LEU A 59 20.14 36.61 3.40
C LEU A 59 20.13 37.38 4.73
N LEU A 60 19.34 38.45 4.83
CA LEU A 60 19.18 39.22 6.07
C LEU A 60 18.57 38.37 7.17
N SER A 61 17.57 37.52 6.87
CA SER A 61 17.01 36.61 7.87
C SER A 61 18.01 35.53 8.28
N MET A 62 18.84 35.01 7.35
CA MET A 62 19.87 34.03 7.69
C MET A 62 20.97 34.61 8.59
N CYS A 63 21.51 35.80 8.26
CA CYS A 63 22.51 36.46 9.10
C CYS A 63 22.00 36.76 10.51
N VAL A 64 20.71 37.13 10.63
CA VAL A 64 20.07 37.35 11.93
C VAL A 64 19.90 36.03 12.69
N VAL A 65 19.51 34.95 12.02
CA VAL A 65 19.40 33.62 12.65
C VAL A 65 20.77 33.16 13.17
N GLU A 66 21.84 33.28 12.38
CA GLU A 66 23.19 32.92 12.84
C GLU A 66 23.61 33.70 14.10
N LEU A 67 23.39 35.02 14.10
CA LEU A 67 23.67 35.88 15.26
C LEU A 67 22.82 35.54 16.49
N LEU A 68 21.57 35.13 16.29
CA LEU A 68 20.67 34.75 17.38
C LEU A 68 21.02 33.37 17.95
N LEU A 69 21.46 32.42 17.12
CA LEU A 69 21.89 31.08 17.55
C LEU A 69 23.08 31.14 18.53
N ASP A 70 23.97 32.12 18.35
CA ASP A 70 25.07 32.40 19.29
C ASP A 70 24.59 32.85 20.67
N ARG A 71 23.37 33.40 20.78
CA ARG A 71 22.79 33.88 22.05
C ARG A 71 21.69 32.98 22.63
N CYS A 72 21.19 32.01 21.87
CA CYS A 72 20.14 31.10 22.33
C CYS A 72 20.63 29.99 23.30
N ASN A 73 19.70 29.57 24.16
CA ASN A 73 19.82 28.38 25.01
C ASN A 73 19.65 27.09 24.19
N THR A 74 20.20 25.99 24.68
CA THR A 74 20.19 24.69 23.97
C THR A 74 18.79 24.13 23.74
N ALA A 75 17.87 24.29 24.71
CA ALA A 75 16.48 23.85 24.59
C ALA A 75 15.71 24.62 23.51
N THR A 76 15.91 25.94 23.42
CA THR A 76 15.22 26.78 22.42
C THR A 76 15.77 26.55 21.01
N ILE A 77 17.02 26.12 20.86
CA ILE A 77 17.58 25.74 19.56
C ILE A 77 16.88 24.49 19.00
N HIS A 78 16.58 23.50 19.85
CA HIS A 78 15.88 22.30 19.40
C HIS A 78 14.44 22.62 18.95
N GLU A 79 13.73 23.45 19.71
CA GLU A 79 12.38 23.86 19.36
C GLU A 79 12.34 24.75 18.10
N ALA A 80 13.29 25.68 17.97
CA ALA A 80 13.45 26.49 16.75
C ALA A 80 13.71 25.62 15.52
N LEU A 81 14.47 24.52 15.67
CA LEU A 81 14.68 23.55 14.59
C LEU A 81 13.37 22.86 14.19
N LEU A 82 12.60 22.34 15.16
CA LEU A 82 11.31 21.70 14.88
C LEU A 82 10.35 22.67 14.19
N GLN A 83 10.31 23.93 14.63
CA GLN A 83 9.49 24.96 14.00
C GLN A 83 9.95 25.29 12.57
N ALA A 84 11.26 25.39 12.32
CA ALA A 84 11.81 25.61 10.98
C ALA A 84 11.44 24.48 10.01
N ILE A 85 11.54 23.23 10.47
CA ILE A 85 11.15 22.04 9.70
C ILE A 85 9.63 22.05 9.44
N SER A 86 8.82 22.33 10.47
CA SER A 86 7.35 22.41 10.34
C SER A 86 6.89 23.50 9.35
N ALA A 87 7.62 24.62 9.31
CA ALA A 87 7.35 25.73 8.39
C ALA A 87 7.87 25.49 6.96
N GLY A 88 8.71 24.48 6.73
CA GLY A 88 9.30 24.23 5.41
C GLY A 88 10.53 25.08 5.08
N HIS A 89 11.16 25.69 6.09
CA HIS A 89 12.33 26.55 5.90
C HIS A 89 13.63 25.72 5.93
N GLU A 90 13.90 25.00 4.84
CA GLU A 90 15.02 24.05 4.74
C GLU A 90 16.38 24.71 4.99
N ASN A 91 16.63 25.88 4.40
CA ASN A 91 17.90 26.60 4.59
C ASN A 91 18.15 26.97 6.07
N ILE A 92 17.10 27.38 6.79
CA ILE A 92 17.18 27.75 8.21
C ILE A 92 17.43 26.49 9.05
N ALA A 93 16.68 25.41 8.79
CA ALA A 93 16.89 24.13 9.45
C ALA A 93 18.31 23.59 9.22
N GLU A 94 18.83 23.68 8.00
CA GLU A 94 20.20 23.30 7.66
C GLU A 94 21.24 24.13 8.43
N THR A 95 21.04 25.44 8.54
CA THR A 95 21.95 26.35 9.28
C THR A 95 21.97 26.03 10.76
N ILE A 96 20.78 25.85 11.37
CA ILE A 96 20.65 25.43 12.78
C ILE A 96 21.34 24.09 12.99
N LEU A 97 21.11 23.12 12.09
CA LEU A 97 21.72 21.82 12.14
C LEU A 97 23.25 21.90 12.01
N LYS A 98 23.81 22.82 11.23
CA LYS A 98 25.27 22.98 11.05
C LYS A 98 25.95 23.70 12.22
N HIS A 99 25.18 24.45 13.02
CA HIS A 99 25.67 25.25 14.13
C HIS A 99 26.44 24.43 15.20
N PRO A 100 27.58 24.92 15.74
CA PRO A 100 28.41 24.18 16.69
C PRO A 100 27.64 23.80 17.96
N LYS A 101 26.86 24.73 18.54
CA LYS A 101 26.06 24.45 19.75
C LYS A 101 25.13 23.24 19.59
N TYR A 102 24.46 23.10 18.44
CA TYR A 102 23.56 21.98 18.21
C TYR A 102 24.33 20.66 18.08
N LYS A 103 25.52 20.69 17.45
CA LYS A 103 26.40 19.53 17.35
C LYS A 103 26.93 19.09 18.71
N ASP A 104 27.24 20.03 19.59
CA ASP A 104 27.76 19.75 20.93
C ASP A 104 26.69 19.12 21.82
N VAL A 105 25.48 19.72 21.85
CA VAL A 105 24.32 19.15 22.56
C VAL A 105 24.03 17.72 22.11
N ARG A 106 24.07 17.47 20.80
CA ARG A 106 23.83 16.12 20.27
C ARG A 106 24.94 15.14 20.66
N ARG A 107 26.21 15.56 20.62
CA ARG A 107 27.33 14.71 21.06
C ARG A 107 27.19 14.35 22.54
N GLU A 108 26.77 15.29 23.38
CA GLU A 108 26.50 15.04 24.79
C GLU A 108 25.36 14.03 24.95
N ASN A 109 24.22 14.23 24.28
CA ASN A 109 23.10 13.28 24.32
C ASN A 109 23.52 11.86 23.89
N LYS A 110 24.37 11.75 22.86
CA LYS A 110 24.88 10.46 22.40
C LYS A 110 25.85 9.79 23.39
N ARG A 111 26.57 10.58 24.20
CA ARG A 111 27.50 10.08 25.23
C ARG A 111 26.78 9.61 26.49
N PHE A 112 25.76 10.35 26.93
CA PHE A 112 25.02 10.03 28.16
C PHE A 112 23.86 9.04 27.94
N GLY A 113 23.62 8.64 26.68
CA GLY A 113 22.46 7.86 26.27
C GLY A 113 21.30 8.79 25.92
N GLU A 114 20.57 8.47 24.85
CA GLU A 114 19.36 9.23 24.51
C GLU A 114 18.36 9.08 25.66
N THR A 115 18.01 10.21 26.28
CA THR A 115 16.94 10.23 27.28
C THR A 115 15.65 9.80 26.60
N ASP A 116 14.97 8.79 27.14
CA ASP A 116 13.69 8.34 26.59
C ASP A 116 12.64 9.45 26.76
N TYR A 117 12.39 10.18 25.66
CA TYR A 117 11.48 11.31 25.62
C TYR A 117 10.03 10.91 25.97
N PHE A 118 9.73 9.61 26.01
CA PHE A 118 8.43 9.07 26.41
C PHE A 118 8.00 9.41 27.84
N TYR A 119 8.94 9.61 28.78
CA TYR A 119 8.58 9.89 30.17
C TYR A 119 8.58 11.39 30.52
N ASN A 120 9.09 12.24 29.62
CA ASN A 120 9.16 13.69 29.86
C ASN A 120 7.78 14.33 29.72
N GLN A 121 7.40 15.28 30.58
CA GLN A 121 6.22 16.10 30.29
C GLN A 121 6.55 17.08 29.16
N THR A 122 5.63 17.21 28.19
CA THR A 122 5.66 18.31 27.23
C THR A 122 5.58 19.62 28.00
N SER A 123 6.48 20.56 27.75
CA SER A 123 6.34 21.92 28.26
C SER A 123 5.02 22.50 27.75
N GLU A 124 4.28 23.20 28.62
CA GLU A 124 3.00 23.81 28.26
C GLU A 124 3.13 24.78 27.06
N ASP A 125 4.34 25.31 26.84
CA ASP A 125 4.66 26.24 25.76
C ASP A 125 5.05 25.57 24.42
N SER A 126 5.30 24.26 24.38
CA SER A 126 5.75 23.59 23.14
C SER A 126 4.58 23.17 22.26
N PRO A 127 4.54 23.59 20.98
CA PRO A 127 3.51 23.14 20.03
C PRO A 127 3.71 21.68 19.58
N PHE A 128 4.87 21.08 19.86
CA PHE A 128 5.21 19.72 19.48
C PHE A 128 5.17 18.78 20.67
N SER A 129 4.74 17.54 20.42
CA SER A 129 4.82 16.47 21.40
C SER A 129 6.27 16.02 21.59
N SER A 130 6.63 15.69 22.83
CA SER A 130 8.01 15.33 23.23
C SER A 130 8.62 14.14 22.48
N ASP A 131 7.79 13.26 21.91
CA ASP A 131 8.20 12.08 21.14
C ASP A 131 8.56 12.41 19.68
N ILE A 132 8.26 13.62 19.20
CA ILE A 132 8.55 14.03 17.83
C ILE A 132 10.03 14.43 17.73
N THR A 133 10.81 13.60 17.06
CA THR A 133 12.20 13.93 16.72
C THR A 133 12.25 14.80 15.45
N PRO A 134 13.32 15.60 15.25
CA PRO A 134 13.51 16.35 14.01
C PRO A 134 13.47 15.48 12.75
N LEU A 135 13.94 14.23 12.85
CA LEU A 135 13.92 13.26 11.75
C LEU A 135 12.51 12.79 11.43
N ILE A 136 11.69 12.47 12.46
CA ILE A 136 10.28 12.10 12.26
C ILE A 136 9.52 13.25 11.60
N LEU A 137 9.72 14.49 12.07
CA LEU A 137 9.02 15.66 11.53
C LEU A 137 9.45 16.00 10.09
N ALA A 138 10.75 15.95 9.80
CA ALA A 138 11.26 16.18 8.45
C ALA A 138 10.79 15.10 7.46
N ALA A 139 10.72 13.86 7.92
CA ALA A 139 10.18 12.73 7.18
C ALA A 139 8.68 12.91 6.90
N GLU A 140 7.87 13.29 7.90
CA GLU A 140 6.43 13.54 7.73
C GLU A 140 6.16 14.65 6.70
N ARG A 141 7.00 15.68 6.64
CA ARG A 141 6.93 16.75 5.62
C ARG A 141 7.60 16.40 4.29
N ASN A 142 8.22 15.22 4.19
CA ASN A 142 8.85 14.71 2.99
C ASN A 142 9.95 15.64 2.42
N GLN A 143 10.72 16.29 3.31
CA GLN A 143 11.86 17.17 2.98
C GLN A 143 13.13 16.34 2.79
N PHE A 144 13.54 16.11 1.54
CA PHE A 144 14.63 15.17 1.23
C PHE A 144 15.99 15.64 1.75
N GLU A 145 16.27 16.93 1.64
CA GLU A 145 17.54 17.57 2.00
C GLU A 145 17.81 17.45 3.50
N ILE A 146 16.80 17.77 4.32
CA ILE A 146 16.89 17.70 5.77
C ILE A 146 16.95 16.25 6.25
N VAL A 147 16.12 15.37 5.67
CA VAL A 147 16.16 13.93 6.00
C VAL A 147 17.53 13.35 5.67
N GLN A 148 18.10 13.66 4.49
CA GLN A 148 19.44 13.22 4.11
C GLN A 148 20.50 13.75 5.09
N LEU A 149 20.44 15.04 5.45
CA LEU A 149 21.40 15.63 6.39
C LEU A 149 21.35 14.97 7.77
N LEU A 150 20.17 14.62 8.27
CA LEU A 150 19.97 13.93 9.55
C LEU A 150 20.46 12.48 9.47
N LEU A 151 20.12 11.75 8.40
CA LEU A 151 20.58 10.38 8.15
C LEU A 151 22.12 10.30 8.04
N LEU A 152 22.76 11.22 7.31
CA LEU A 152 24.21 11.29 7.17
C LEU A 152 24.95 11.50 8.49
N ARG A 153 24.27 12.09 9.49
CA ARG A 153 24.82 12.26 10.84
C ARG A 153 24.60 11.03 11.71
N GLY A 154 23.83 10.05 11.24
CA GLY A 154 23.51 8.81 11.94
C GLY A 154 22.26 8.89 12.82
N ASP A 155 21.33 9.81 12.54
CA ASP A 155 19.99 9.72 13.15
C ASP A 155 19.18 8.61 12.45
N THR A 156 18.44 7.82 13.21
CA THR A 156 17.60 6.74 12.68
C THR A 156 16.26 6.70 13.41
N ILE A 157 15.18 6.44 12.69
CA ILE A 157 13.88 6.22 13.31
C ILE A 157 13.82 4.76 13.79
N GLN A 158 13.65 4.57 15.10
CA GLN A 158 13.49 3.24 15.67
C GLN A 158 12.15 2.65 15.26
N LYS A 159 12.17 1.43 14.70
CA LYS A 159 10.96 0.73 14.31
C LYS A 159 10.18 0.32 15.56
N PRO A 160 8.89 0.67 15.70
CA PRO A 160 8.09 0.22 16.83
C PRO A 160 8.07 -1.29 16.94
N HIS A 161 8.07 -1.81 18.17
CA HIS A 161 7.86 -3.23 18.40
C HIS A 161 6.49 -3.68 17.90
N HIS A 162 6.37 -4.99 17.62
CA HIS A 162 5.10 -5.61 17.29
C HIS A 162 4.04 -5.30 18.36
N TYR A 163 2.78 -5.12 17.96
CA TYR A 163 1.71 -4.67 18.85
C TYR A 163 1.57 -5.55 20.12
N TYR A 164 1.75 -6.87 19.98
CA TYR A 164 1.67 -7.84 21.07
C TYR A 164 3.02 -8.15 21.73
N CYS A 165 4.00 -7.24 21.65
CA CYS A 165 5.29 -7.43 22.30
C CYS A 165 5.15 -7.44 23.83
N ALA A 166 5.74 -8.44 24.48
CA ALA A 166 5.72 -8.61 25.93
C ALA A 166 7.05 -8.22 26.62
N CYS A 167 7.88 -7.39 25.98
CA CYS A 167 9.13 -6.95 26.61
C CYS A 167 8.87 -5.97 27.78
N GLN A 168 9.84 -5.89 28.70
CA GLN A 168 9.71 -5.04 29.89
C GLN A 168 9.49 -3.57 29.54
N GLU A 169 10.16 -3.07 28.50
CA GLU A 169 10.03 -1.68 28.05
C GLU A 169 8.61 -1.37 27.57
N CYS A 170 8.03 -2.21 26.70
CA CYS A 170 6.67 -2.03 26.22
C CYS A 170 5.65 -2.16 27.36
N SER A 171 5.86 -3.08 28.30
CA SER A 171 5.01 -3.24 29.48
C SER A 171 5.03 -1.99 30.36
N ASN A 172 6.22 -1.46 30.66
CA ASN A 172 6.39 -0.24 31.46
C ASN A 172 5.75 0.98 30.77
N LYS A 173 5.94 1.14 29.45
CA LYS A 173 5.33 2.24 28.69
C LYS A 173 3.80 2.15 28.66
N LEU A 174 3.26 0.93 28.53
CA LEU A 174 1.83 0.68 28.54
C LEU A 174 1.20 0.97 29.92
N GLN A 175 1.88 0.60 31.01
CA GLN A 175 1.44 0.90 32.38
C GLN A 175 1.49 2.39 32.70
N PHE A 176 2.45 3.11 32.13
CA PHE A 176 2.59 4.56 32.34
C PHE A 176 1.49 5.35 31.62
N ASP A 177 1.37 5.20 30.30
CA ASP A 177 0.34 5.88 29.52
C ASP A 177 0.08 5.18 28.17
N GLN A 178 -1.06 4.51 28.08
CA GLN A 178 -1.49 3.81 26.87
C GLN A 178 -1.73 4.75 25.68
N LEU A 179 -2.32 5.93 25.90
CA LEU A 179 -2.63 6.86 24.82
C LEU A 179 -1.36 7.47 24.25
N ARG A 180 -0.42 7.84 25.12
CA ARG A 180 0.88 8.37 24.71
C ARG A 180 1.70 7.31 23.95
N LEU A 181 1.65 6.05 24.39
CA LEU A 181 2.29 4.94 23.67
C LEU A 181 1.71 4.78 22.26
N ALA A 182 0.38 4.84 22.12
CA ALA A 182 -0.29 4.80 20.84
C ALA A 182 0.13 5.97 19.91
N LYS A 183 0.16 7.20 20.42
CA LYS A 183 0.61 8.39 19.66
C LYS A 183 2.07 8.28 19.22
N THR A 184 2.95 7.86 20.13
CA THR A 184 4.38 7.68 19.87
C THR A 184 4.60 6.65 18.75
N ARG A 185 3.89 5.52 18.81
CA ARG A 185 3.90 4.49 17.76
C ARG A 185 3.44 5.07 16.42
N LEU A 186 2.32 5.77 16.39
CA LEU A 186 1.78 6.38 15.17
C LEU A 186 2.78 7.39 14.57
N ASN A 187 3.38 8.24 15.38
CA ASN A 187 4.37 9.23 14.94
C ASN A 187 5.63 8.56 14.37
N ALA A 188 6.12 7.49 14.99
CA ALA A 188 7.21 6.70 14.42
C ALA A 188 6.83 6.13 13.04
N TYR A 189 5.62 5.57 12.89
CA TYR A 189 5.15 5.07 11.60
C TYR A 189 4.95 6.15 10.54
N LYS A 190 4.50 7.36 10.92
CA LYS A 190 4.42 8.51 10.01
C LYS A 190 5.79 8.86 9.40
N GLY A 191 6.84 8.84 10.23
CA GLY A 191 8.20 9.06 9.75
C GLY A 191 8.69 7.93 8.82
N LEU A 192 8.50 6.67 9.24
CA LEU A 192 8.91 5.49 8.47
C LEU A 192 8.18 5.36 7.13
N ALA A 193 6.90 5.74 7.06
CA ALA A 193 6.08 5.63 5.86
C ALA A 193 6.31 6.75 4.83
N SER A 194 7.21 7.70 5.11
CA SER A 194 7.51 8.79 4.20
C SER A 194 8.35 8.32 3.00
N GLY A 195 8.08 8.88 1.83
CA GLY A 195 8.84 8.59 0.62
C GLY A 195 10.30 9.05 0.71
N ALA A 196 10.55 10.20 1.35
CA ALA A 196 11.89 10.73 1.58
C ALA A 196 12.75 9.79 2.43
N TYR A 197 12.19 9.29 3.55
CA TYR A 197 12.90 8.38 4.43
C TYR A 197 13.19 7.04 3.74
N ILE A 198 12.19 6.43 3.11
CA ILE A 198 12.36 5.12 2.44
C ILE A 198 13.38 5.21 1.30
N SER A 199 13.31 6.26 0.47
CA SER A 199 14.23 6.41 -0.68
C SER A 199 15.69 6.55 -0.26
N LEU A 200 15.97 7.14 0.91
CA LEU A 200 17.32 7.42 1.38
C LEU A 200 17.87 6.35 2.33
N SER A 201 17.00 5.60 3.01
CA SER A 201 17.41 4.61 4.04
C SER A 201 17.38 3.16 3.56
N SER A 202 16.56 2.83 2.56
CA SER A 202 16.36 1.44 2.13
C SER A 202 17.13 1.09 0.85
N LYS A 203 17.56 -0.17 0.74
CA LYS A 203 18.21 -0.71 -0.47
C LYS A 203 17.20 -1.01 -1.59
N ASP A 204 16.04 -1.56 -1.22
CA ASP A 204 14.92 -1.86 -2.13
C ASP A 204 13.65 -1.12 -1.64
N PRO A 205 13.45 0.12 -2.09
CA PRO A 205 12.36 0.96 -1.59
C PRO A 205 10.97 0.41 -1.92
N ILE A 206 10.83 -0.38 -2.99
CA ILE A 206 9.56 -0.98 -3.41
C ILE A 206 9.19 -2.11 -2.46
N LEU A 207 10.14 -3.01 -2.16
CA LEU A 207 9.90 -4.10 -1.21
C LEU A 207 9.58 -3.55 0.18
N THR A 208 10.41 -2.62 0.66
CA THR A 208 10.24 -2.02 1.98
C THR A 208 8.89 -1.31 2.10
N ALA A 209 8.42 -0.63 1.04
CA ALA A 209 7.09 -0.03 1.03
C ALA A 209 5.96 -1.07 1.08
N PHE A 210 6.09 -2.21 0.39
CA PHE A 210 5.08 -3.29 0.44
C PHE A 210 4.98 -3.94 1.83
N GLU A 211 6.13 -4.27 2.42
CA GLU A 211 6.19 -4.86 3.77
C GLU A 211 5.61 -3.90 4.81
N LEU A 212 6.01 -2.64 4.77
CA LEU A 212 5.54 -1.63 5.71
C LEU A 212 4.05 -1.31 5.52
N ALA A 213 3.55 -1.25 4.28
CA ALA A 213 2.13 -1.04 4.01
C ALA A 213 1.27 -2.20 4.53
N GLN A 214 1.75 -3.44 4.44
CA GLN A 214 1.07 -4.59 5.00
C GLN A 214 1.09 -4.57 6.54
N GLU A 215 2.23 -4.26 7.14
CA GLU A 215 2.36 -4.10 8.59
C GLU A 215 1.41 -3.03 9.14
N LEU A 216 1.33 -1.86 8.49
CA LEU A 216 0.38 -0.81 8.85
C LEU A 216 -1.08 -1.26 8.74
N ARG A 217 -1.42 -2.05 7.70
CA ARG A 217 -2.76 -2.63 7.56
C ARG A 217 -3.08 -3.64 8.67
N ASP A 218 -2.10 -4.40 9.12
CA ASP A 218 -2.27 -5.35 10.23
C ASP A 218 -2.39 -4.61 11.58
N VAL A 219 -1.59 -3.57 11.81
CA VAL A 219 -1.73 -2.69 12.99
C VAL A 219 -3.11 -2.02 13.01
N ALA A 220 -3.61 -1.54 11.86
CA ALA A 220 -4.93 -0.93 11.73
C ALA A 220 -6.11 -1.88 12.05
N ARG A 221 -5.91 -3.21 11.96
CA ARG A 221 -6.92 -4.20 12.36
C ARG A 221 -7.02 -4.32 13.87
N VAL A 222 -5.90 -4.16 14.56
CA VAL A 222 -5.80 -4.32 16.01
C VAL A 222 -6.09 -3.00 16.73
N GLU A 223 -5.47 -1.90 16.29
CA GLU A 223 -5.57 -0.58 16.91
C GLU A 223 -6.75 0.22 16.32
N LYS A 224 -7.89 0.20 17.02
CA LYS A 224 -9.15 0.78 16.51
C LYS A 224 -9.17 2.30 16.47
N TYR A 225 -8.55 2.99 17.43
CA TYR A 225 -8.65 4.45 17.59
C TYR A 225 -7.99 5.22 16.43
N PHE A 226 -6.80 4.78 15.99
CA PHE A 226 -6.03 5.40 14.90
C PHE A 226 -6.09 4.60 13.60
N LYS A 227 -7.10 3.75 13.45
CA LYS A 227 -7.26 2.87 12.28
C LYS A 227 -7.22 3.65 10.95
N THR A 228 -7.87 4.80 10.89
CA THR A 228 -7.91 5.64 9.68
C THR A 228 -6.53 6.15 9.30
N ASP A 229 -5.73 6.55 10.29
CA ASP A 229 -4.40 7.12 10.06
C ASP A 229 -3.44 6.06 9.55
N TYR A 230 -3.45 4.86 10.15
CA TYR A 230 -2.65 3.74 9.65
C TYR A 230 -3.02 3.32 8.23
N LEU A 231 -4.31 3.29 7.90
CA LEU A 231 -4.76 2.98 6.54
C LEU A 231 -4.36 4.10 5.55
N ALA A 232 -4.38 5.36 5.98
CA ALA A 232 -3.90 6.47 5.16
C ALA A 232 -2.39 6.39 4.90
N LEU A 233 -1.59 6.02 5.90
CA LEU A 233 -0.14 5.78 5.74
C LEU A 233 0.14 4.61 4.81
N ALA A 234 -0.61 3.51 4.92
CA ALA A 234 -0.49 2.39 3.99
C ALA A 234 -0.83 2.82 2.56
N ASP A 235 -1.88 3.63 2.37
CA ASP A 235 -2.26 4.14 1.05
C ASP A 235 -1.20 5.11 0.47
N GLN A 236 -0.58 5.93 1.32
CA GLN A 236 0.54 6.80 0.97
C GLN A 236 1.73 6.00 0.43
N LEU A 237 2.06 4.85 1.05
CA LEU A 237 3.10 3.94 0.57
C LEU A 237 2.75 3.34 -0.79
N SER A 238 1.52 2.86 -0.97
CA SER A 238 1.06 2.37 -2.27
C SER A 238 1.17 3.44 -3.36
N GLN A 239 0.83 4.71 -3.04
CA GLN A 239 0.99 5.83 -3.97
C GLN A 239 2.46 6.15 -4.27
N TYR A 240 3.33 6.08 -3.26
CA TYR A 240 4.77 6.29 -3.42
C TYR A 240 5.37 5.28 -4.41
N VAL A 241 5.05 3.99 -4.28
CA VAL A 241 5.53 2.96 -5.21
C VAL A 241 5.02 3.22 -6.64
N VAL A 242 3.76 3.62 -6.79
CA VAL A 242 3.21 4.00 -8.10
C VAL A 242 3.97 5.18 -8.71
N LYS A 243 4.30 6.20 -7.92
CA LYS A 243 5.09 7.35 -8.37
C LYS A 243 6.50 6.95 -8.83
N LEU A 244 7.11 5.93 -8.19
CA LEU A 244 8.39 5.37 -8.66
C LEU A 244 8.22 4.64 -9.99
N LEU A 245 7.14 3.85 -10.12
CA LEU A 245 6.84 3.12 -11.34
C LEU A 245 6.55 4.05 -12.53
N ASP A 246 5.93 5.21 -12.29
CA ASP A 246 5.74 6.26 -13.30
C ASP A 246 7.04 6.84 -13.87
N LYS A 247 8.18 6.62 -13.20
CA LYS A 247 9.50 7.07 -13.67
C LYS A 247 10.20 6.07 -14.60
N VAL A 248 9.68 4.85 -14.70
CA VAL A 248 10.22 3.83 -15.60
C VAL A 248 9.97 4.25 -17.05
N ARG A 249 11.04 4.32 -17.85
CA ARG A 249 10.98 4.82 -19.23
C ARG A 249 10.98 3.71 -20.28
N GLY A 250 11.59 2.58 -19.94
CA GLY A 250 11.83 1.48 -20.87
C GLY A 250 11.21 0.16 -20.44
N HIS A 251 11.05 -0.75 -21.40
CA HIS A 251 10.63 -2.12 -21.13
C HIS A 251 11.67 -2.89 -20.31
N ASP A 252 12.96 -2.62 -20.51
CA ASP A 252 14.05 -3.31 -19.82
C ASP A 252 14.06 -2.97 -18.31
N GLU A 253 13.93 -1.69 -17.97
CA GLU A 253 13.77 -1.23 -16.58
C GLU A 253 12.54 -1.83 -15.91
N LEU A 254 11.41 -1.88 -16.64
CA LEU A 254 10.17 -2.47 -16.15
C LEU A 254 10.32 -3.97 -15.90
N GLU A 255 11.01 -4.68 -16.79
CA GLU A 255 11.22 -6.13 -16.68
C GLU A 255 12.12 -6.48 -15.50
N ILE A 256 13.19 -5.71 -15.30
CA ILE A 256 14.06 -5.85 -14.12
C ILE A 256 13.24 -5.63 -12.84
N LEU A 257 12.44 -4.57 -12.78
CA LEU A 257 11.61 -4.25 -11.62
C LEU A 257 10.59 -5.36 -11.32
N LEU A 258 9.87 -5.84 -12.32
CA LEU A 258 8.79 -6.83 -12.16
C LEU A 258 9.30 -8.25 -11.87
N ASN A 259 10.52 -8.59 -12.30
CA ASN A 259 11.09 -9.92 -12.13
C ASN A 259 12.02 -10.04 -10.91
N LYS A 260 12.38 -8.94 -10.25
CA LYS A 260 13.27 -8.97 -9.08
C LYS A 260 12.64 -9.74 -7.92
N THR A 261 13.30 -10.80 -7.47
CA THR A 261 12.86 -11.58 -6.31
C THR A 261 12.98 -10.76 -5.02
N GLY A 262 12.12 -11.06 -4.05
CA GLY A 262 12.00 -10.30 -2.79
C GLY A 262 12.90 -10.78 -1.66
N ARG A 263 13.96 -11.55 -1.93
CA ARG A 263 14.81 -12.09 -0.86
C ARG A 263 16.18 -11.43 -0.88
N ALA A 264 16.58 -10.93 0.28
CA ALA A 264 17.89 -10.38 0.59
C ALA A 264 19.01 -11.46 0.60
N SER A 265 18.97 -12.42 -0.32
CA SER A 265 20.19 -13.15 -0.67
C SER A 265 21.09 -12.19 -1.43
N ASP A 266 22.40 -12.23 -1.16
CA ASP A 266 23.39 -11.38 -1.83
C ASP A 266 23.41 -11.55 -3.38
N GLU A 267 22.74 -12.57 -3.89
CA GLU A 267 22.51 -12.80 -5.31
C GLU A 267 21.14 -12.25 -5.74
N GLU A 268 21.16 -11.24 -6.63
CA GLU A 268 19.98 -10.74 -7.32
C GLU A 268 19.40 -11.84 -8.20
N SER A 269 18.34 -12.52 -7.73
CA SER A 269 17.63 -13.53 -8.50
C SER A 269 16.45 -12.90 -9.25
N TYR A 270 16.23 -13.38 -10.48
CA TYR A 270 15.18 -12.89 -11.36
C TYR A 270 14.33 -14.05 -11.84
N GLU A 271 13.05 -14.04 -11.45
CA GLU A 271 12.05 -14.99 -11.89
C GLU A 271 10.87 -14.25 -12.51
N LEU A 272 10.21 -14.88 -13.50
CA LEU A 272 9.17 -14.23 -14.27
C LEU A 272 8.00 -13.77 -13.36
N LEU A 273 7.80 -12.44 -13.30
CA LEU A 273 6.74 -11.73 -12.60
C LEU A 273 6.76 -11.90 -11.06
N ASP A 274 7.90 -12.24 -10.46
CA ASP A 274 7.94 -12.52 -9.02
C ASP A 274 7.62 -11.31 -8.14
N ARG A 275 8.11 -10.12 -8.50
CA ARG A 275 7.75 -8.89 -7.78
C ARG A 275 6.26 -8.59 -7.91
N LEU A 276 5.66 -8.91 -9.05
CA LEU A 276 4.23 -8.74 -9.26
C LEU A 276 3.40 -9.74 -8.44
N LYS A 277 3.82 -11.01 -8.36
CA LYS A 277 3.19 -12.00 -7.47
C LYS A 277 3.26 -11.54 -6.02
N LEU A 278 4.40 -11.00 -5.61
CA LEU A 278 4.59 -10.43 -4.28
C LEU A 278 3.63 -9.26 -4.02
N ALA A 279 3.49 -8.35 -4.99
CA ALA A 279 2.53 -7.25 -4.90
C ALA A 279 1.08 -7.74 -4.73
N ILE A 280 0.71 -8.85 -5.39
CA ILE A 280 -0.61 -9.48 -5.21
C ILE A 280 -0.75 -10.06 -3.80
N GLN A 281 0.28 -10.75 -3.28
CA GLN A 281 0.29 -11.28 -1.91
C GLN A 281 0.14 -10.17 -0.86
N TYR A 282 0.81 -9.04 -1.06
CA TYR A 282 0.66 -7.85 -0.23
C TYR A 282 -0.59 -7.02 -0.57
N ASN A 283 -1.49 -7.45 -1.45
CA ASN A 283 -2.70 -6.69 -1.85
C ASN A 283 -2.45 -5.26 -2.37
N GLU A 284 -1.33 -5.03 -3.07
CA GLU A 284 -0.95 -3.74 -3.64
C GLU A 284 -1.67 -3.46 -4.97
N LYS A 285 -2.97 -3.16 -4.86
CA LYS A 285 -3.87 -3.03 -6.03
C LYS A 285 -3.43 -1.95 -7.01
N LYS A 286 -2.97 -0.79 -6.52
CA LYS A 286 -2.58 0.35 -7.37
C LYS A 286 -1.33 0.03 -8.21
N PHE A 287 -0.38 -0.69 -7.63
CA PHE A 287 0.81 -1.15 -8.35
C PHE A 287 0.47 -2.15 -9.45
N VAL A 288 -0.37 -3.14 -9.13
CA VAL A 288 -0.78 -4.16 -10.11
C VAL A 288 -1.62 -3.54 -11.23
N ALA A 289 -2.52 -2.60 -10.91
CA ALA A 289 -3.39 -1.92 -11.87
C ALA A 289 -2.66 -0.86 -12.73
N HIS A 290 -1.37 -0.61 -12.50
CA HIS A 290 -0.62 0.38 -13.24
C HIS A 290 -0.59 0.06 -14.74
N PRO A 291 -0.76 1.06 -15.64
CA PRO A 291 -0.78 0.82 -17.09
C PRO A 291 0.43 0.06 -17.63
N SER A 292 1.63 0.29 -17.09
CA SER A 292 2.86 -0.39 -17.53
C SER A 292 2.85 -1.87 -17.13
N CYS A 293 2.46 -2.16 -15.90
CA CYS A 293 2.25 -3.54 -15.42
C CYS A 293 1.19 -4.26 -16.25
N GLN A 294 0.05 -3.59 -16.50
CA GLN A 294 -1.04 -4.15 -17.29
C GLN A 294 -0.63 -4.41 -18.73
N GLN A 295 0.11 -3.50 -19.37
CA GLN A 295 0.62 -3.71 -20.72
C GLN A 295 1.56 -4.92 -20.79
N LYS A 296 2.48 -5.09 -19.82
CA LYS A 296 3.35 -6.26 -19.74
C LYS A 296 2.53 -7.54 -19.54
N LEU A 297 1.54 -7.54 -18.64
CA LEU A 297 0.64 -8.68 -18.43
C LEU A 297 -0.14 -9.04 -19.70
N VAL A 298 -0.70 -8.06 -20.41
CA VAL A 298 -1.40 -8.25 -21.69
C VAL A 298 -0.45 -8.86 -22.73
N SER A 299 0.80 -8.39 -22.79
CA SER A 299 1.81 -8.95 -23.70
C SER A 299 2.12 -10.43 -23.42
N ILE A 300 2.14 -10.84 -22.15
CA ILE A 300 2.35 -12.24 -21.73
C ILE A 300 1.10 -13.06 -22.02
N TRP A 301 -0.08 -12.50 -21.74
CA TRP A 301 -1.38 -13.12 -21.96
C TRP A 301 -1.62 -13.47 -23.43
N TYR A 302 -1.31 -12.54 -24.35
CA TYR A 302 -1.48 -12.71 -25.79
C TYR A 302 -0.21 -13.13 -26.54
N SER A 303 0.92 -13.36 -25.86
CA SER A 303 2.26 -13.70 -26.40
C SER A 303 2.32 -14.08 -27.89
N ASN A 304 1.77 -15.24 -28.25
CA ASN A 304 1.80 -15.79 -29.63
C ASN A 304 0.50 -15.58 -30.43
N PHE A 305 -0.54 -14.97 -29.84
CA PHE A 305 -1.88 -14.72 -30.38
C PHE A 305 -2.18 -13.23 -30.58
N ARG A 306 -1.21 -12.46 -31.09
CA ARG A 306 -1.40 -11.02 -31.37
C ARG A 306 -2.53 -10.72 -32.36
N SER A 307 -2.89 -11.70 -33.21
CA SER A 307 -4.06 -11.59 -34.08
C SER A 307 -5.37 -11.47 -33.29
N LEU A 308 -5.50 -12.16 -32.15
CA LEU A 308 -6.70 -12.08 -31.32
C LEU A 308 -6.81 -10.71 -30.65
N GLU A 309 -5.69 -10.20 -30.13
CA GLU A 309 -5.60 -8.88 -29.48
C GLU A 309 -6.07 -7.75 -30.42
N ARG A 310 -5.64 -7.75 -31.68
CA ARG A 310 -5.95 -6.68 -32.66
C ARG A 310 -7.24 -6.90 -33.46
N SER A 311 -7.89 -8.04 -33.29
CA SER A 311 -9.08 -8.38 -34.07
C SER A 311 -10.34 -7.66 -33.60
N ASN A 312 -11.27 -7.39 -34.52
CA ASN A 312 -12.59 -6.84 -34.23
C ASN A 312 -13.43 -7.84 -33.43
N TRP A 313 -14.48 -7.35 -32.74
CA TRP A 313 -15.28 -8.20 -31.86
C TRP A 313 -15.94 -9.40 -32.58
N TYR A 314 -16.41 -9.25 -33.83
CA TYR A 314 -16.93 -10.36 -34.63
C TYR A 314 -15.87 -11.43 -34.91
N THR A 315 -14.69 -11.01 -35.38
CA THR A 315 -13.56 -11.92 -35.63
C THR A 315 -13.06 -12.59 -34.35
N ARG A 316 -13.11 -11.89 -33.21
CA ARG A 316 -12.80 -12.49 -31.89
C ARG A 316 -13.75 -13.62 -31.56
N ILE A 317 -15.06 -13.43 -31.73
CA ILE A 317 -16.06 -14.48 -31.49
C ILE A 317 -15.81 -15.69 -32.39
N LEU A 318 -15.54 -15.47 -33.67
CA LEU A 318 -15.24 -16.57 -34.61
C LEU A 318 -13.97 -17.33 -34.20
N ILE A 319 -12.91 -16.64 -33.81
CA ILE A 319 -11.67 -17.27 -33.33
C ILE A 319 -11.92 -18.06 -32.05
N ILE A 320 -12.66 -17.50 -31.08
CA ILE A 320 -12.99 -18.16 -29.81
C ILE A 320 -13.84 -19.42 -30.05
N SER A 321 -14.84 -19.33 -30.92
CA SER A 321 -15.68 -20.47 -31.30
C SER A 321 -14.84 -21.57 -31.96
N PHE A 322 -13.99 -21.21 -32.93
CA PHE A 322 -13.09 -22.16 -33.58
C PHE A 322 -12.12 -22.84 -32.60
N VAL A 323 -11.47 -22.06 -31.72
CA VAL A 323 -10.56 -22.60 -30.69
C VAL A 323 -11.31 -23.55 -29.76
N THR A 324 -12.55 -23.25 -29.38
CA THR A 324 -13.38 -24.10 -28.51
C THR A 324 -13.68 -25.45 -29.15
N THR A 325 -14.13 -25.47 -30.40
CA THR A 325 -14.47 -26.70 -31.12
C THR A 325 -13.24 -27.59 -31.34
N VAL A 326 -12.07 -26.98 -31.56
CA VAL A 326 -10.82 -27.69 -31.84
C VAL A 326 -10.06 -28.05 -30.56
N TYR A 327 -10.37 -27.42 -29.42
CA TYR A 327 -9.74 -27.67 -28.11
C TYR A 327 -9.68 -29.14 -27.65
N PRO A 328 -10.74 -29.97 -27.76
CA PRO A 328 -10.68 -31.36 -27.27
C PRO A 328 -9.69 -32.20 -28.10
N ILE A 329 -9.60 -31.94 -29.40
CA ILE A 329 -8.62 -32.57 -30.29
C ILE A 329 -7.21 -32.08 -29.93
N LEU A 330 -7.04 -30.78 -29.68
CA LEU A 330 -5.75 -30.20 -29.28
C LEU A 330 -5.23 -30.75 -27.94
N ALA A 331 -6.12 -31.01 -26.99
CA ALA A 331 -5.77 -31.62 -25.70
C ALA A 331 -5.20 -33.03 -25.88
N ILE A 332 -5.81 -33.84 -26.76
CA ILE A 332 -5.30 -35.18 -27.11
C ILE A 332 -3.95 -35.06 -27.84
N CYS A 333 -3.84 -34.17 -28.83
CA CYS A 333 -2.57 -33.94 -29.55
C CYS A 333 -1.44 -33.44 -28.63
N TYR A 334 -1.76 -32.75 -27.54
CA TYR A 334 -0.79 -32.31 -26.53
C TYR A 334 -0.17 -33.48 -25.75
N TRP A 335 -0.79 -34.65 -25.70
CA TRP A 335 -0.14 -35.83 -25.12
C TRP A 335 0.90 -36.42 -26.08
N PHE A 336 0.58 -36.51 -27.36
CA PHE A 336 1.39 -37.26 -28.34
C PHE A 336 2.54 -36.47 -28.98
N THR A 337 2.47 -35.13 -29.07
CA THR A 337 3.47 -34.35 -29.85
C THR A 337 4.22 -33.28 -29.04
N PRO A 338 5.36 -33.60 -28.39
CA PRO A 338 6.10 -32.69 -27.51
C PRO A 338 6.72 -31.45 -28.18
N LYS A 339 7.02 -31.48 -29.49
CA LYS A 339 7.83 -30.45 -30.16
C LYS A 339 7.10 -29.60 -31.22
N SER A 340 5.77 -29.69 -31.31
CA SER A 340 5.00 -29.02 -32.37
C SER A 340 4.76 -27.52 -32.13
N LYS A 341 4.57 -26.74 -33.21
CA LYS A 341 4.15 -25.32 -33.14
C LYS A 341 2.80 -25.15 -32.42
N LEU A 342 1.90 -26.13 -32.58
CA LEU A 342 0.61 -26.21 -31.89
C LEU A 342 0.75 -26.25 -30.36
N ARG A 343 1.80 -26.87 -29.83
CA ARG A 343 2.07 -26.85 -28.38
C ARG A 343 2.40 -25.46 -27.86
N LYS A 344 3.15 -24.65 -28.62
CA LYS A 344 3.47 -23.26 -28.23
C LYS A 344 2.20 -22.41 -28.15
N ILE A 345 1.25 -22.66 -29.05
CA ILE A 345 -0.10 -22.07 -29.05
C ILE A 345 -0.88 -22.52 -27.80
N LEU A 346 -0.93 -23.82 -27.48
CA LEU A 346 -1.66 -24.33 -26.31
C LEU A 346 -1.02 -23.94 -24.97
N ARG A 347 0.29 -23.62 -24.94
CA ARG A 347 0.96 -23.09 -23.75
C ARG A 347 0.58 -21.64 -23.44
N CYS A 348 0.00 -20.92 -24.40
CA CYS A 348 -0.45 -19.53 -24.23
C CYS A 348 -1.53 -19.44 -23.13
N PRO A 349 -1.40 -18.52 -22.14
CA PRO A 349 -2.36 -18.38 -21.06
C PRO A 349 -3.80 -18.13 -21.54
N CYS A 350 -3.96 -17.28 -22.55
CA CYS A 350 -5.27 -16.96 -23.12
C CYS A 350 -5.99 -18.19 -23.68
N VAL A 351 -5.29 -19.05 -24.43
CA VAL A 351 -5.87 -20.27 -25.03
C VAL A 351 -6.26 -21.28 -23.95
N LYS A 352 -5.43 -21.45 -22.92
CA LYS A 352 -5.77 -22.30 -21.76
C LYS A 352 -7.03 -21.81 -21.07
N PHE A 353 -7.11 -20.51 -20.79
CA PHE A 353 -8.27 -19.90 -20.15
C PHE A 353 -9.54 -20.12 -20.98
N ILE A 354 -9.52 -19.75 -22.26
CA ILE A 354 -10.65 -19.94 -23.18
C ILE A 354 -11.06 -21.42 -23.20
N GLY A 355 -10.10 -22.32 -23.39
CA GLY A 355 -10.33 -23.76 -23.43
C GLY A 355 -11.02 -24.27 -22.16
N HIS A 356 -10.48 -23.98 -20.98
CA HIS A 356 -11.08 -24.40 -19.70
C HIS A 356 -12.47 -23.79 -19.49
N THR A 357 -12.65 -22.49 -19.76
CA THR A 357 -13.96 -21.83 -19.59
C THR A 357 -15.02 -22.38 -20.53
N MET A 358 -14.66 -22.62 -21.80
CA MET A 358 -15.62 -23.06 -22.79
C MET A 358 -15.96 -24.53 -22.62
N MET A 359 -14.99 -25.35 -22.18
CA MET A 359 -15.24 -26.71 -21.73
C MET A 359 -16.21 -26.76 -20.55
N PHE A 360 -16.08 -25.84 -19.59
CA PHE A 360 -17.06 -25.71 -18.50
C PHE A 360 -18.44 -25.28 -18.99
N VAL A 361 -18.53 -24.39 -19.99
CA VAL A 361 -19.81 -24.00 -20.62
C VAL A 361 -20.45 -25.18 -21.35
N VAL A 362 -19.69 -25.98 -22.10
CA VAL A 362 -20.20 -27.21 -22.74
C VAL A 362 -20.74 -28.17 -21.68
N PHE A 363 -20.06 -28.32 -20.55
CA PHE A 363 -20.56 -29.12 -19.44
C PHE A 363 -21.90 -28.60 -18.89
N LEU A 364 -22.06 -27.29 -18.70
CA LEU A 364 -23.34 -26.71 -18.31
C LEU A 364 -24.45 -26.95 -19.35
N ILE A 365 -24.12 -26.83 -20.64
CA ILE A 365 -25.06 -27.13 -21.73
C ILE A 365 -25.46 -28.61 -21.68
N MET A 366 -24.53 -29.52 -21.44
CA MET A 366 -24.81 -30.95 -21.29
C MET A 366 -25.75 -31.24 -20.11
N ILE A 367 -25.58 -30.54 -18.99
CA ILE A 367 -26.52 -30.63 -17.87
C ILE A 367 -27.90 -30.14 -18.29
N ILE A 368 -28.00 -28.97 -18.95
CA ILE A 368 -29.28 -28.43 -19.40
C ILE A 368 -29.96 -29.39 -20.37
N ILE A 369 -29.23 -29.92 -21.36
CA ILE A 369 -29.74 -30.93 -22.29
C ILE A 369 -30.23 -32.15 -21.52
N SER A 370 -29.44 -32.67 -20.58
CA SER A 370 -29.85 -33.80 -19.73
C SER A 370 -31.15 -33.52 -18.95
N THR A 371 -31.33 -32.30 -18.45
CA THR A 371 -32.56 -31.93 -17.73
C THR A 371 -33.76 -31.75 -18.66
N LEU A 372 -33.55 -31.28 -19.89
CA LEU A 372 -34.59 -31.13 -20.91
C LEU A 372 -34.98 -32.49 -21.51
N THR A 373 -34.03 -33.42 -21.67
CA THR A 373 -34.31 -34.79 -22.15
C THR A 373 -34.99 -35.65 -21.08
N GLU A 374 -34.96 -35.26 -19.80
CA GLU A 374 -35.70 -35.93 -18.71
C GLU A 374 -37.23 -35.67 -18.79
N HIS A 375 -37.72 -34.95 -19.82
CA HIS A 375 -39.16 -34.86 -20.08
C HIS A 375 -39.79 -36.26 -20.28
N PRO A 376 -41.01 -36.48 -19.77
CA PRO A 376 -41.61 -37.80 -19.69
C PRO A 376 -41.89 -38.37 -21.07
N ASP A 377 -41.08 -39.34 -21.50
CA ASP A 377 -41.34 -40.12 -22.71
C ASP A 377 -42.70 -40.82 -22.60
N PRO A 378 -43.67 -40.54 -23.49
CA PRO A 378 -45.01 -41.17 -23.44
C PRO A 378 -44.98 -42.67 -23.75
N HIS A 379 -43.82 -43.21 -24.14
CA HIS A 379 -43.56 -44.64 -24.33
C HIS A 379 -43.01 -45.34 -23.08
N LYS A 380 -42.49 -44.60 -22.09
CA LYS A 380 -41.89 -45.15 -20.86
C LYS A 380 -42.84 -45.12 -19.64
N LEU A 381 -44.15 -45.29 -19.87
CA LEU A 381 -45.17 -45.35 -18.81
C LEU A 381 -45.25 -46.75 -18.19
N LEU A 382 -45.55 -46.84 -16.88
CA LEU A 382 -45.73 -48.10 -16.15
C LEU A 382 -46.81 -48.97 -16.80
N SER A 383 -47.87 -48.34 -17.33
CA SER A 383 -48.92 -49.04 -18.10
C SER A 383 -48.42 -49.76 -19.35
N LYS A 384 -47.35 -49.26 -20.00
CA LYS A 384 -46.79 -49.85 -21.22
C LYS A 384 -45.68 -50.86 -20.93
N ILE A 385 -44.83 -50.61 -19.94
CA ILE A 385 -43.65 -51.43 -19.66
C ILE A 385 -43.97 -52.61 -18.72
N PHE A 386 -44.74 -52.39 -17.65
CA PHE A 386 -45.04 -53.42 -16.64
C PHE A 386 -46.55 -53.51 -16.39
N THR A 387 -47.27 -54.04 -17.37
CA THR A 387 -48.74 -54.17 -17.36
C THR A 387 -49.28 -54.84 -16.09
N HIS A 388 -48.66 -55.93 -15.64
CA HIS A 388 -49.07 -56.67 -14.45
C HIS A 388 -48.91 -55.88 -13.14
N VAL A 389 -47.86 -55.05 -13.04
CA VAL A 389 -47.62 -54.17 -11.87
C VAL A 389 -48.58 -52.99 -11.88
N ASN A 390 -48.86 -52.42 -13.06
CA ASN A 390 -49.83 -51.34 -13.21
C ASN A 390 -51.24 -51.76 -12.76
N ILE A 391 -51.70 -52.97 -13.08
CA ILE A 391 -53.02 -53.47 -12.66
C ILE A 391 -53.12 -53.52 -11.12
N ARG A 392 -52.10 -54.02 -10.42
CA ARG A 392 -52.07 -54.04 -8.96
C ARG A 392 -52.05 -52.62 -8.36
N TYR A 393 -51.32 -51.71 -8.99
CA TYR A 393 -51.28 -50.31 -8.59
C TYR A 393 -52.65 -49.62 -8.74
N GLN A 394 -53.34 -49.80 -9.88
CA GLN A 394 -54.68 -49.25 -10.08
C GLN A 394 -55.69 -49.80 -9.07
N TYR A 395 -55.60 -51.10 -8.72
CA TYR A 395 -56.41 -51.71 -7.67
C TYR A 395 -56.16 -51.06 -6.30
N PHE A 396 -54.89 -50.90 -5.92
CA PHE A 396 -54.51 -50.23 -4.67
C PHE A 396 -54.96 -48.76 -4.64
N ARG A 397 -54.81 -48.04 -5.75
CA ARG A 397 -55.24 -46.65 -5.90
C ARG A 397 -56.74 -46.47 -5.75
N ASN A 398 -57.55 -47.36 -6.34
CA ASN A 398 -58.99 -47.30 -6.20
C ASN A 398 -59.47 -47.59 -4.77
N ASN A 399 -58.68 -48.34 -3.99
CA ASN A 399 -58.99 -48.68 -2.60
C ASN A 399 -58.45 -47.67 -1.57
N THR A 400 -57.68 -46.66 -2.00
CA THR A 400 -57.07 -45.65 -1.11
C THR A 400 -57.61 -44.25 -1.45
N LEU A 401 -58.05 -43.49 -0.43
CA LEU A 401 -58.65 -42.14 -0.59
C LEU A 401 -57.64 -41.02 -0.97
N SER A 402 -56.36 -41.36 -1.16
CA SER A 402 -55.29 -40.40 -1.44
C SER A 402 -55.11 -40.13 -2.93
N ASN A 403 -54.85 -38.86 -3.29
CA ASN A 403 -54.63 -38.41 -4.67
C ASN A 403 -53.29 -38.91 -5.26
N PHE A 404 -53.24 -40.18 -5.65
CA PHE A 404 -52.12 -40.72 -6.40
C PHE A 404 -52.23 -40.42 -7.92
N PRO A 405 -51.10 -40.22 -8.64
CA PRO A 405 -51.09 -39.97 -10.07
C PRO A 405 -51.61 -41.18 -10.88
N LYS A 406 -52.16 -40.92 -12.08
CA LYS A 406 -52.78 -41.96 -12.93
C LYS A 406 -51.79 -43.01 -13.44
N ASP A 407 -50.54 -42.62 -13.66
CA ASP A 407 -49.49 -43.48 -14.16
C ASP A 407 -48.12 -42.93 -13.73
N PHE A 408 -47.09 -43.78 -13.76
CA PHE A 408 -45.71 -43.40 -13.43
C PHE A 408 -44.82 -43.57 -14.65
N VAL A 409 -43.83 -42.68 -14.78
CA VAL A 409 -42.74 -42.85 -15.75
C VAL A 409 -41.72 -43.79 -15.13
N VAL A 410 -41.45 -44.91 -15.81
CA VAL A 410 -40.46 -45.89 -15.39
C VAL A 410 -39.11 -45.45 -15.93
N ARG A 411 -38.13 -45.18 -15.04
CA ARG A 411 -36.75 -44.92 -15.44
C ARG A 411 -36.11 -46.19 -15.99
N SER A 412 -35.47 -46.12 -17.15
CA SER A 412 -34.67 -47.22 -17.69
C SER A 412 -33.42 -47.44 -16.81
N PHE A 413 -33.02 -48.70 -16.64
CA PHE A 413 -31.83 -49.07 -15.87
C PHE A 413 -30.52 -48.73 -16.62
N GLU A 414 -30.58 -48.57 -17.94
CA GLU A 414 -29.42 -48.25 -18.76
C GLU A 414 -29.11 -46.74 -18.69
N PRO A 415 -27.89 -46.35 -18.27
CA PRO A 415 -27.49 -44.96 -18.29
C PRO A 415 -27.35 -44.48 -19.74
N GLU A 416 -28.04 -43.40 -20.08
CA GLU A 416 -27.82 -42.74 -21.37
C GLU A 416 -26.38 -42.25 -21.49
N ILE A 417 -25.88 -42.17 -22.74
CA ILE A 417 -24.51 -41.74 -23.06
C ILE A 417 -24.18 -40.40 -22.39
N ILE A 418 -25.17 -39.50 -22.32
CA ILE A 418 -25.07 -38.20 -21.66
C ILE A 418 -24.69 -38.35 -20.18
N HIS A 419 -25.30 -39.29 -19.46
CA HIS A 419 -25.01 -39.54 -18.04
C HIS A 419 -23.62 -40.15 -17.83
N VAL A 420 -23.16 -41.01 -18.74
CA VAL A 420 -21.80 -41.58 -18.70
C VAL A 420 -20.76 -40.48 -18.91
N VAL A 421 -20.95 -39.61 -19.92
CA VAL A 421 -20.05 -38.49 -20.21
C VAL A 421 -20.02 -37.48 -19.05
N LEU A 422 -21.18 -37.15 -18.47
CA LEU A 422 -21.26 -36.30 -17.28
C LEU A 422 -20.53 -36.91 -16.08
N SER A 423 -20.64 -38.22 -15.88
CA SER A 423 -19.95 -38.92 -14.79
C SER A 423 -18.44 -38.89 -14.95
N ILE A 424 -17.94 -39.12 -16.18
CA ILE A 424 -16.51 -39.00 -16.51
C ILE A 424 -16.01 -37.57 -16.25
N TRP A 425 -16.80 -36.57 -16.61
CA TRP A 425 -16.46 -35.17 -16.38
C TRP A 425 -16.36 -34.83 -14.89
N ILE A 426 -17.28 -35.34 -14.07
CA ILE A 426 -17.28 -35.13 -12.62
C ILE A 426 -16.06 -35.77 -11.96
N ILE A 427 -15.63 -36.95 -12.43
CA ILE A 427 -14.42 -37.62 -11.94
C ILE A 427 -13.15 -36.84 -12.31
N GLY A 428 -13.13 -36.19 -13.47
CA GLY A 428 -11.96 -35.44 -13.95
C GLY A 428 -11.85 -34.00 -13.41
N LYS A 429 -12.87 -33.49 -12.72
CA LYS A 429 -12.88 -32.17 -12.09
C LYS A 429 -12.18 -32.21 -10.74
#